data_AF-A0A7S2QVF2-F1
#
_entry.id   AF-A0A7S2QVF2-F1
#
_cell.length_a   1.000
_cell.length_b   1.000
_cell.length_c   1.000
_cell.angle_alpha   90.00
_cell.angle_beta   90.00
_cell.angle_gamma   90.00
#
_symmetry.space_group_name_H-M   'P 1'
#
loop_
_entity.id
_entity.type
_entity.pdbx_description
1 polymer ?
#
loop_
_entity_poly.entity_id
_entity_poly.type
_entity_poly.pdbx_seq_one_letter_code
_entity_poly.pdbx_strand_id
1 'polypeptide(L)'
;KSEGKSVMVATVPVDLPVDYGGGIGELVRGKTKAIFTATNITSVGKVPQCKIEIVQYFDIGGLIPLRLVNQKIPNSLSVIGEICMSFKRDDDVDKAELTALAKIIRNKEQKHSAEENEAIRNGKELYMKCKKSVMFDELETPDNLVKMKLFHVDGESLVTGVATTIVDTSVEECAAWAYNVGSRRYKRTLKEKSILDYHIQAVNQHTMYYCTIRDLGKLLAPREGKSKVTWKKEEGGKVVIDV
;
A
#
# COMPACT_ATOMS: atom_id res chain seq x y z
N LYS A 1 -23.55 3.41 -9.74
CA LYS A 1 -23.16 2.54 -8.60
C LYS A 1 -23.72 1.14 -8.86
N SER A 2 -22.85 0.14 -8.93
CA SER A 2 -23.17 -1.27 -9.27
C SER A 2 -22.52 -2.24 -8.27
N GLU A 3 -22.22 -1.79 -7.06
CA GLU A 3 -21.63 -2.60 -6.00
C GLU A 3 -22.51 -3.83 -5.73
N GLY A 4 -21.88 -5.00 -5.63
CA GLY A 4 -22.58 -6.28 -5.51
C GLY A 4 -23.16 -6.83 -6.82
N LYS A 5 -23.12 -6.12 -7.95
CA LYS A 5 -23.42 -6.73 -9.25
C LYS A 5 -22.29 -7.67 -9.65
N SER A 6 -22.65 -8.89 -10.05
CA SER A 6 -21.71 -9.93 -10.43
C SER A 6 -21.95 -10.42 -11.85
N VAL A 7 -20.87 -10.82 -12.51
CA VAL A 7 -20.89 -11.63 -13.73
C VAL A 7 -20.32 -12.99 -13.37
N MET A 8 -21.01 -14.05 -13.80
CA MET A 8 -20.61 -15.43 -13.57
C MET A 8 -20.48 -16.15 -14.91
N VAL A 9 -19.38 -16.88 -15.08
CA VAL A 9 -19.14 -17.72 -16.26
C VAL A 9 -18.86 -19.14 -15.76
N ALA A 10 -19.68 -20.09 -16.18
CA ALA A 10 -19.51 -21.49 -15.85
C ALA A 10 -18.89 -22.23 -17.03
N THR A 11 -17.90 -23.07 -16.74
CA THR A 11 -17.35 -24.05 -17.67
C THR A 11 -17.84 -25.43 -17.26
N VAL A 12 -18.38 -26.18 -18.23
CA VAL A 12 -18.84 -27.55 -18.03
C VAL A 12 -18.20 -28.47 -19.06
N PRO A 13 -17.89 -29.72 -18.71
CA PRO A 13 -17.35 -30.68 -19.65
C PRO A 13 -18.44 -31.07 -20.66
N VAL A 14 -18.03 -31.29 -21.91
CA VAL A 14 -18.94 -31.66 -23.00
C VAL A 14 -18.44 -32.90 -23.71
N ASP A 15 -19.32 -33.86 -23.93
CA ASP A 15 -19.00 -35.13 -24.57
C ASP A 15 -19.16 -35.03 -26.10
N LEU A 16 -18.28 -34.24 -26.71
CA LEU A 16 -18.16 -34.16 -28.17
C LEU A 16 -17.03 -35.07 -28.67
N PRO A 17 -17.26 -35.87 -29.74
CA PRO A 17 -16.18 -36.51 -30.48
C PRO A 17 -15.41 -35.44 -31.24
N VAL A 18 -14.09 -35.40 -31.02
CA VAL A 18 -13.19 -34.46 -31.68
C VAL A 18 -12.09 -35.27 -32.34
N ASP A 19 -11.93 -35.08 -33.65
CA ASP A 19 -10.74 -35.55 -34.36
C ASP A 19 -9.63 -34.51 -34.21
N TYR A 20 -8.55 -34.91 -33.53
CA TYR A 20 -7.40 -34.06 -33.29
C TYR A 20 -6.33 -34.15 -34.41
N GLY A 21 -6.63 -34.81 -35.54
CA GLY A 21 -5.77 -34.86 -36.72
C GLY A 21 -4.71 -35.96 -36.71
N GLY A 22 -4.89 -37.00 -35.88
CA GLY A 22 -3.94 -38.13 -35.75
C GLY A 22 -2.61 -37.79 -35.05
N GLY A 23 -1.79 -38.81 -34.75
CA GLY A 23 -0.42 -38.64 -34.24
C GLY A 23 -0.25 -38.36 -32.73
N ILE A 24 -1.32 -38.31 -31.94
CA ILE A 24 -1.29 -37.86 -30.54
C ILE A 24 -1.24 -39.03 -29.53
N GLY A 25 -1.21 -40.29 -30.00
CA GLY A 25 -1.12 -41.48 -29.14
C GLY A 25 -2.39 -41.74 -28.31
N GLU A 26 -2.26 -42.57 -27.27
CA GLU A 26 -3.37 -42.84 -26.34
C GLU A 26 -3.63 -41.63 -25.44
N LEU A 27 -4.90 -41.20 -25.39
CA LEU A 27 -5.34 -40.06 -24.61
C LEU A 27 -6.24 -40.51 -23.46
N VAL A 28 -5.95 -40.03 -22.26
CA VAL A 28 -6.85 -40.14 -21.10
C VAL A 28 -7.69 -38.86 -21.02
N ARG A 29 -9.00 -39.02 -20.99
CA ARG A 29 -9.94 -37.90 -20.97
C ARG A 29 -10.07 -37.33 -19.55
N GLY A 30 -9.72 -36.05 -19.39
CA GLY A 30 -10.07 -35.27 -18.22
C GLY A 30 -11.42 -34.56 -18.35
N LYS A 31 -12.02 -34.19 -17.22
CA LYS A 31 -13.22 -33.38 -17.06
C LYS A 31 -12.94 -32.22 -16.10
N THR A 32 -13.21 -31.01 -16.56
CA THR A 32 -13.11 -29.80 -15.74
C THR A 32 -14.48 -29.16 -15.62
N LYS A 33 -14.84 -28.77 -14.40
CA LYS A 33 -15.96 -27.86 -14.14
C LYS A 33 -15.40 -26.64 -13.43
N ALA A 34 -15.82 -25.45 -13.83
CA ALA A 34 -15.35 -24.25 -13.17
C ALA A 34 -16.45 -23.20 -13.12
N ILE A 35 -16.42 -22.36 -12.10
CA ILE A 35 -17.18 -21.12 -12.04
C ILE A 35 -16.18 -20.00 -11.81
N PHE A 36 -16.21 -19.03 -12.71
CA PHE A 36 -15.54 -17.74 -12.57
C PHE A 36 -16.58 -16.71 -12.17
N THR A 37 -16.32 -15.97 -11.09
CA THR A 37 -17.19 -14.91 -10.58
C THR A 37 -16.40 -13.62 -10.50
N ALA A 38 -16.89 -12.56 -11.15
CA ALA A 38 -16.41 -11.20 -10.96
C ALA A 38 -17.51 -10.36 -10.32
N THR A 39 -17.26 -9.85 -9.12
CA THR A 39 -18.22 -9.07 -8.33
C THR A 39 -17.70 -7.66 -8.14
N ASN A 40 -18.46 -6.65 -8.55
CA ASN A 40 -18.10 -5.26 -8.30
C ASN A 40 -18.01 -4.99 -6.80
N ILE A 41 -16.91 -4.37 -6.39
CA ILE A 41 -16.72 -3.85 -5.03
C ILE A 41 -16.71 -2.31 -5.05
N THR A 42 -16.58 -1.70 -3.89
CA THR A 42 -16.49 -0.25 -3.77
C THR A 42 -15.39 0.30 -4.68
N SER A 43 -15.75 1.24 -5.56
CA SER A 43 -14.78 1.93 -6.40
C SER A 43 -13.97 2.93 -5.57
N VAL A 44 -12.72 3.14 -5.97
CA VAL A 44 -11.84 4.12 -5.33
C VAL A 44 -11.77 5.36 -6.22
N GLY A 45 -12.43 6.43 -5.77
CA GLY A 45 -12.66 7.61 -6.60
C GLY A 45 -13.40 7.24 -7.90
N LYS A 46 -12.73 7.43 -9.04
CA LYS A 46 -13.26 7.08 -10.38
C LYS A 46 -12.74 5.74 -10.91
N VAL A 47 -11.97 5.00 -10.12
CA VAL A 47 -11.37 3.72 -10.54
C VAL A 47 -12.29 2.58 -10.09
N PRO A 48 -12.95 1.86 -11.01
CA PRO A 48 -13.75 0.70 -10.67
C PRO A 48 -12.89 -0.40 -10.04
N GLN A 49 -13.48 -1.18 -9.15
CA GLN A 49 -12.84 -2.31 -8.51
C GLN A 49 -13.79 -3.50 -8.54
N CYS A 50 -13.26 -4.71 -8.69
CA CYS A 50 -14.02 -5.94 -8.55
C CYS A 50 -13.20 -7.00 -7.81
N LYS A 51 -13.90 -7.91 -7.12
CA LYS A 51 -13.35 -9.15 -6.59
C LYS A 51 -13.53 -10.23 -7.66
N ILE A 52 -12.48 -10.99 -7.91
CA ILE A 52 -12.51 -12.14 -8.80
C ILE A 52 -12.32 -13.41 -7.96
N GLU A 53 -13.11 -14.42 -8.26
CA GLU A 53 -13.03 -15.74 -7.63
C GLU A 53 -13.17 -16.82 -8.70
N ILE A 54 -12.34 -17.85 -8.60
CA ILE A 54 -12.44 -19.03 -9.45
C ILE A 54 -12.57 -20.26 -8.57
N VAL A 55 -13.62 -21.02 -8.80
CA VAL A 55 -13.84 -22.32 -8.17
C VAL A 55 -13.71 -23.35 -9.28
N GLN A 56 -12.68 -24.19 -9.21
CA GLN A 56 -12.41 -25.20 -10.22
C GLN A 56 -12.43 -26.60 -9.62
N TYR A 57 -13.11 -27.51 -10.30
CA TYR A 57 -13.08 -28.95 -10.09
C TYR A 57 -12.33 -29.59 -11.25
N PHE A 58 -11.39 -30.47 -10.92
CA PHE A 58 -10.60 -31.22 -11.88
C PHE A 58 -10.73 -32.72 -11.60
N ASP A 59 -11.21 -33.45 -12.60
CA ASP A 59 -11.06 -34.90 -12.71
C ASP A 59 -10.18 -35.14 -13.94
N ILE A 60 -8.94 -35.56 -13.74
CA ILE A 60 -7.98 -35.66 -14.85
C ILE A 60 -7.88 -37.12 -15.36
N GLY A 61 -8.73 -38.02 -14.84
CA GLY A 61 -8.74 -39.44 -15.17
C GLY A 61 -7.52 -40.22 -14.66
N GLY A 62 -7.71 -41.50 -14.39
CA GLY A 62 -6.62 -42.39 -13.96
C GLY A 62 -6.09 -42.14 -12.54
N LEU A 63 -4.96 -42.75 -12.21
CA LEU A 63 -4.27 -42.64 -10.91
C LEU A 63 -3.12 -41.64 -11.02
N ILE A 64 -3.27 -40.47 -10.39
CA ILE A 64 -2.31 -39.37 -10.52
C ILE A 64 -1.55 -39.18 -9.20
N PRO A 65 -0.21 -39.22 -9.23
CA PRO A 65 0.60 -38.92 -8.06
C PRO A 65 0.30 -37.52 -7.48
N LEU A 66 0.10 -37.45 -6.16
CA LEU A 66 -0.19 -36.20 -5.45
C LEU A 66 0.86 -35.10 -5.72
N ARG A 67 2.12 -35.48 -5.90
CA ARG A 67 3.20 -34.55 -6.25
C ARG A 67 2.92 -33.80 -7.56
N LEU A 68 2.40 -34.49 -8.58
CA LEU A 68 2.06 -33.87 -9.87
C LEU A 68 0.85 -32.94 -9.73
N VAL A 69 -0.15 -33.35 -8.93
CA VAL A 69 -1.32 -32.51 -8.62
C VAL A 69 -0.89 -31.21 -7.95
N ASN A 70 -0.09 -31.28 -6.90
CA ASN A 70 0.41 -30.12 -6.16
C ASN A 70 1.27 -29.18 -7.03
N GLN A 71 1.95 -29.72 -8.04
CA GLN A 71 2.74 -28.92 -8.98
C GLN A 71 1.86 -28.22 -10.04
N LYS A 72 0.77 -28.85 -10.49
CA LYS A 72 -0.04 -28.37 -11.62
C LYS A 72 -1.24 -27.51 -11.22
N ILE A 73 -1.86 -27.76 -10.06
CA ILE A 73 -2.99 -26.95 -9.56
C ILE A 73 -2.65 -25.45 -9.51
N PRO A 74 -1.50 -25.01 -8.97
CA PRO A 74 -1.16 -23.59 -8.93
C PRO A 74 -1.13 -22.94 -10.32
N ASN A 75 -0.63 -23.65 -11.35
CA ASN A 75 -0.59 -23.16 -12.72
C ASN A 75 -1.98 -23.03 -13.34
N SER A 76 -2.94 -23.88 -12.95
CA SER A 76 -4.32 -23.74 -13.41
C SER A 76 -5.01 -22.53 -12.77
N LEU A 77 -4.73 -22.29 -11.49
CA LEU A 77 -5.31 -21.18 -10.73
C LEU A 77 -4.60 -19.84 -10.97
N SER A 78 -3.42 -19.84 -11.59
CA SER A 78 -2.64 -18.62 -11.87
C SER A 78 -3.30 -17.67 -12.86
N VAL A 79 -4.35 -18.12 -13.57
CA VAL A 79 -5.17 -17.26 -14.45
C VAL A 79 -5.69 -16.02 -13.72
N ILE A 80 -6.00 -16.12 -12.42
CA ILE A 80 -6.39 -14.94 -11.62
C ILE A 80 -5.22 -13.94 -11.53
N GLY A 81 -3.99 -14.44 -11.35
CA GLY A 81 -2.79 -13.61 -11.32
C GLY A 81 -2.57 -12.86 -12.62
N GLU A 82 -2.77 -13.51 -13.76
CA GLU A 82 -2.69 -12.88 -15.09
C GLU A 82 -3.73 -11.77 -15.28
N ILE A 83 -4.97 -12.00 -14.85
CA ILE A 83 -6.03 -10.97 -14.89
C ILE A 83 -5.66 -9.79 -13.98
N CYS A 84 -5.22 -10.06 -12.75
CA CYS A 84 -4.78 -9.03 -11.81
C CYS A 84 -3.64 -8.18 -12.38
N MET A 85 -2.66 -8.80 -13.05
CA MET A 85 -1.56 -8.06 -13.70
C MET A 85 -2.05 -7.26 -14.91
N SER A 86 -2.91 -7.84 -15.74
CA SER A 86 -3.43 -7.21 -16.97
C SER A 86 -4.25 -5.95 -16.68
N PHE A 87 -4.97 -5.93 -15.57
CA PHE A 87 -5.79 -4.79 -15.12
C PHE A 87 -5.16 -4.02 -13.96
N LYS A 88 -3.84 -4.17 -13.74
CA LYS A 88 -3.14 -3.49 -12.65
C LYS A 88 -3.16 -1.99 -12.88
N ARG A 89 -3.77 -1.26 -11.95
CA ARG A 89 -3.94 0.21 -12.01
C ARG A 89 -3.58 0.89 -10.69
N ASP A 90 -2.55 0.39 -10.02
CA ASP A 90 -2.14 0.85 -8.68
C ASP A 90 -1.98 2.37 -8.61
N ASP A 91 -1.31 2.97 -9.60
CA ASP A 91 -1.04 4.41 -9.63
C ASP A 91 -2.32 5.25 -9.79
N ASP A 92 -3.28 4.79 -10.59
CA ASP A 92 -4.57 5.46 -10.74
C ASP A 92 -5.36 5.43 -9.42
N VAL A 93 -5.32 4.28 -8.73
CA VAL A 93 -6.02 4.13 -7.46
C VAL A 93 -5.36 4.98 -6.38
N ASP A 94 -4.04 4.92 -6.26
CA ASP A 94 -3.29 5.72 -5.30
C ASP A 94 -3.48 7.22 -5.56
N LYS A 95 -3.52 7.65 -6.83
CA LYS A 95 -3.83 9.05 -7.20
C LYS A 95 -5.24 9.45 -6.79
N ALA A 96 -6.23 8.56 -6.95
CA ALA A 96 -7.60 8.82 -6.53
C ALA A 96 -7.73 8.93 -5.00
N GLU A 97 -7.06 8.06 -4.24
CA GLU A 97 -6.99 8.11 -2.78
C GLU A 97 -6.30 9.39 -2.30
N LEU A 98 -5.16 9.73 -2.91
CA LEU A 98 -4.41 10.96 -2.62
C LEU A 98 -5.26 12.21 -2.86
N THR A 99 -5.96 12.28 -3.99
CA THR A 99 -6.85 13.40 -4.33
C THR A 99 -7.98 13.53 -3.31
N ALA A 100 -8.57 12.40 -2.89
CA ALA A 100 -9.63 12.39 -1.88
C ALA A 100 -9.11 12.87 -0.52
N LEU A 101 -7.93 12.42 -0.10
CA LEU A 101 -7.29 12.84 1.15
C LEU A 101 -6.93 14.33 1.12
N ALA A 102 -6.31 14.82 0.04
CA ALA A 102 -6.00 16.24 -0.12
C ALA A 102 -7.27 17.11 -0.03
N LYS A 103 -8.40 16.64 -0.60
CA LYS A 103 -9.69 17.32 -0.47
C LYS A 103 -10.20 17.36 0.98
N ILE A 104 -9.99 16.29 1.76
CA ILE A 104 -10.33 16.23 3.18
C ILE A 104 -9.48 17.24 3.96
N ILE A 105 -8.16 17.22 3.78
CA ILE A 105 -7.23 18.16 4.42
C ILE A 105 -7.62 19.61 4.09
N ARG A 106 -8.00 19.87 2.83
CA ARG A 106 -8.35 21.22 2.37
C ARG A 106 -9.62 21.76 3.00
N ASN A 107 -10.70 20.97 2.99
CA ASN A 107 -12.06 21.48 3.17
C ASN A 107 -12.75 21.01 4.45
N LYS A 108 -12.28 19.94 5.10
CA LYS A 108 -12.99 19.36 6.24
C LYS A 108 -12.34 19.77 7.55
N GLU A 109 -13.09 20.53 8.35
CA GLU A 109 -12.70 20.85 9.72
C GLU A 109 -12.62 19.55 10.55
N GLN A 110 -11.53 19.40 11.30
CA GLN A 110 -11.28 18.25 12.17
C GLN A 110 -11.31 18.72 13.63
N LYS A 111 -11.92 17.91 14.49
CA LYS A 111 -11.85 18.12 15.94
C LYS A 111 -10.75 17.25 16.49
N HIS A 112 -9.67 17.87 16.93
CA HIS A 112 -8.54 17.18 17.56
C HIS A 112 -8.79 16.98 19.05
N SER A 113 -8.41 15.82 19.56
CA SER A 113 -8.41 15.54 21.00
C SER A 113 -7.36 16.38 21.74
N ALA A 114 -7.45 16.45 23.07
CA ALA A 114 -6.43 17.12 23.88
C ALA A 114 -5.03 16.50 23.66
N GLU A 115 -4.97 15.17 23.59
CA GLU A 115 -3.74 14.41 23.32
C GLU A 115 -3.16 14.70 21.93
N GLU A 116 -4.00 14.73 20.88
CA GLU A 116 -3.57 15.07 19.52
C GLU A 116 -3.04 16.50 19.43
N ASN A 117 -3.68 17.44 20.13
CA ASN A 117 -3.22 18.83 20.19
C ASN A 117 -1.89 18.98 20.95
N GLU A 118 -1.71 18.20 22.02
CA GLU A 118 -0.46 18.20 22.78
C GLU A 118 0.71 17.63 21.97
N ALA A 119 0.50 16.51 21.27
CA ALA A 119 1.51 15.91 20.41
C ALA A 119 1.97 16.88 19.32
N ILE A 120 1.03 17.49 18.59
CA ILE A 120 1.33 18.53 17.58
C ILE A 120 2.07 19.73 18.18
N ARG A 121 1.72 20.15 19.40
CA ARG A 121 2.41 21.24 20.09
C ARG A 121 3.86 20.86 20.41
N ASN A 122 4.09 19.68 20.95
CA ASN A 122 5.43 19.19 21.29
C ASN A 122 6.33 19.08 20.05
N GLY A 123 5.81 18.52 18.94
CA GLY A 123 6.55 18.43 17.68
C GLY A 123 6.96 19.81 17.12
N LYS A 124 6.08 20.83 17.25
CA LYS A 124 6.41 22.21 16.87
C LYS A 124 7.45 22.85 17.77
N GLU A 125 7.35 22.63 19.08
CA GLU A 125 8.33 23.14 20.04
C GLU A 125 9.72 22.58 19.72
N LEU A 126 9.82 21.28 19.44
CA LEU A 126 11.06 20.64 18.96
C LEU A 126 11.58 21.29 17.67
N TYR A 127 10.72 21.48 16.66
CA TYR A 127 11.10 22.15 15.41
C TYR A 127 11.62 23.58 15.62
N MET A 128 11.00 24.35 16.53
CA MET A 128 11.44 25.70 16.86
C MET A 128 12.76 25.70 17.63
N LYS A 129 13.01 24.71 18.51
CA LYS A 129 14.32 24.53 19.13
C LYS A 129 15.39 24.20 18.09
N CYS A 130 15.10 23.35 17.11
CA CYS A 130 16.04 23.03 16.02
C CYS A 130 16.49 24.28 15.27
N LYS A 131 15.56 25.19 14.94
CA LYS A 131 15.90 26.46 14.27
C LYS A 131 16.82 27.38 15.08
N LYS A 132 16.80 27.27 16.40
CA LYS A 132 17.61 28.08 17.32
C LYS A 132 18.91 27.37 17.72
N SER A 133 19.00 26.06 17.49
CA SER A 133 20.15 25.25 17.90
C SER A 133 21.32 25.47 16.96
N VAL A 134 22.52 25.22 17.48
CA VAL A 134 23.72 25.22 16.64
C VAL A 134 23.67 23.99 15.73
N MET A 135 23.82 24.22 14.43
CA MET A 135 23.89 23.14 13.45
C MET A 135 25.09 22.25 13.79
N PHE A 136 24.84 20.95 13.91
CA PHE A 136 25.89 19.97 14.18
C PHE A 136 26.64 19.63 12.90
N ASP A 137 25.91 19.36 11.80
CA ASP A 137 26.50 18.95 10.54
C ASP A 137 25.57 19.23 9.34
N GLU A 138 26.16 19.37 8.14
CA GLU A 138 25.45 19.37 6.87
C GLU A 138 25.59 17.98 6.24
N LEU A 139 24.47 17.33 5.93
CA LEU A 139 24.50 15.98 5.38
C LEU A 139 24.57 16.01 3.86
N GLU A 140 25.51 15.23 3.31
CA GLU A 140 25.51 14.94 1.88
C GLU A 140 24.19 14.27 1.51
N THR A 141 23.50 14.90 0.57
CA THR A 141 22.23 14.43 0.02
C THR A 141 22.49 13.67 -1.28
N PRO A 142 21.85 12.52 -1.51
CA PRO A 142 21.86 11.88 -2.83
C PRO A 142 21.03 12.66 -3.86
N ASP A 143 20.20 13.61 -3.42
CA ASP A 143 19.32 14.44 -4.25
C ASP A 143 19.71 15.93 -4.10
N ASN A 144 20.18 16.54 -5.19
CA ASN A 144 20.65 17.93 -5.20
C ASN A 144 19.53 18.96 -4.94
N LEU A 145 18.26 18.56 -5.00
CA LEU A 145 17.12 19.41 -4.69
C LEU A 145 16.78 19.44 -3.19
N VAL A 146 17.37 18.55 -2.39
CA VAL A 146 17.05 18.40 -0.97
C VAL A 146 18.22 18.88 -0.11
N LYS A 147 18.00 19.85 0.77
CA LYS A 147 19.01 20.27 1.76
C LYS A 147 18.78 19.54 3.06
N MET A 148 19.80 18.82 3.56
CA MET A 148 19.74 18.05 4.81
C MET A 148 20.71 18.60 5.84
N LYS A 149 20.23 18.79 7.07
CA LYS A 149 21.02 19.32 8.20
C LYS A 149 20.76 18.50 9.45
N LEU A 150 21.78 18.34 10.27
CA LEU A 150 21.68 17.73 11.59
C LEU A 150 21.87 18.78 12.68
N PHE A 151 21.08 18.65 13.73
CA PHE A 151 21.13 19.49 14.92
C PHE A 151 21.25 18.61 16.15
N HIS A 152 22.04 19.07 17.11
CA HIS A 152 21.96 18.60 18.48
C HIS A 152 21.15 19.63 19.26
N VAL A 153 19.97 19.23 19.74
CA VAL A 153 19.05 20.14 20.45
C VAL A 153 19.23 19.95 21.94
N ASP A 154 19.51 21.03 22.68
CA ASP A 154 19.69 20.96 24.13
C ASP A 154 18.47 20.35 24.83
N GLY A 155 18.72 19.32 25.64
CA GLY A 155 17.69 18.56 26.35
C GLY A 155 17.14 17.36 25.57
N GLU A 156 17.45 17.22 24.28
CA GLU A 156 17.20 15.99 23.52
C GLU A 156 18.40 15.04 23.66
N SER A 157 18.13 13.73 23.73
CA SER A 157 19.18 12.72 23.93
C SER A 157 19.88 12.30 22.64
N LEU A 158 19.32 12.66 21.49
CA LEU A 158 19.73 12.17 20.16
C LEU A 158 19.71 13.31 19.14
N VAL A 159 20.12 12.96 17.91
CA VAL A 159 20.23 13.89 16.78
C VAL A 159 18.86 14.18 16.17
N THR A 160 18.63 15.44 15.80
CA THR A 160 17.48 15.85 14.99
C THR A 160 17.91 16.21 13.58
N GLY A 161 17.30 15.56 12.58
CA GLY A 161 17.50 15.87 11.17
C GLY A 161 16.43 16.80 10.61
N VAL A 162 16.83 17.75 9.76
CA VAL A 162 15.92 18.61 9.00
C VAL A 162 16.26 18.49 7.52
N ALA A 163 15.25 18.11 6.72
CA ALA A 163 15.33 18.13 5.27
C ALA A 163 14.38 19.20 4.70
N THR A 164 14.83 19.97 3.72
CA THR A 164 13.99 20.99 3.06
C THR A 164 14.16 20.96 1.54
N THR A 165 13.07 21.25 0.82
CA THR A 165 13.04 21.35 -0.64
C THR A 165 11.84 22.20 -1.08
N ILE A 166 11.73 22.50 -2.37
CA ILE A 166 10.59 23.16 -3.00
C ILE A 166 9.84 22.12 -3.83
N VAL A 167 8.51 22.09 -3.72
CA VAL A 167 7.67 21.10 -4.41
C VAL A 167 6.60 21.83 -5.22
N ASP A 168 6.40 21.39 -6.47
CA ASP A 168 5.46 21.99 -7.43
C ASP A 168 4.01 21.47 -7.24
N THR A 169 3.48 21.58 -6.02
CA THR A 169 2.11 21.13 -5.70
C THR A 169 1.53 21.92 -4.50
N SER A 170 0.26 21.71 -4.19
CA SER A 170 -0.40 22.38 -3.06
C SER A 170 0.06 21.81 -1.70
N VAL A 171 -0.06 22.61 -0.64
CA VAL A 171 0.24 22.16 0.73
C VAL A 171 -0.59 20.92 1.09
N GLU A 172 -1.86 20.88 0.68
CA GLU A 172 -2.74 19.75 0.98
C GLU A 172 -2.38 18.48 0.20
N GLU A 173 -1.94 18.59 -1.04
CA GLU A 173 -1.45 17.43 -1.81
C GLU A 173 -0.12 16.91 -1.25
N CYS A 174 0.80 17.81 -0.88
CA CYS A 174 2.04 17.45 -0.16
C CYS A 174 1.74 16.73 1.16
N ALA A 175 0.85 17.29 1.99
CA ALA A 175 0.50 16.70 3.27
C ALA A 175 -0.22 15.36 3.10
N ALA A 176 -1.12 15.24 2.12
CA ALA A 176 -1.77 13.98 1.78
C ALA A 176 -0.74 12.93 1.36
N TRP A 177 0.28 13.30 0.59
CA TRP A 177 1.32 12.37 0.13
C TRP A 177 2.18 11.89 1.30
N ALA A 178 2.60 12.80 2.17
CA ALA A 178 3.39 12.47 3.36
C ALA A 178 2.60 11.59 4.35
N TYR A 179 1.30 11.83 4.50
CA TYR A 179 0.42 11.04 5.37
C TYR A 179 0.00 9.70 4.75
N ASN A 180 -0.09 9.57 3.41
CA ASN A 180 -0.57 8.35 2.75
C ASN A 180 0.49 7.23 2.67
N VAL A 181 0.94 6.79 3.84
CA VAL A 181 1.87 5.65 4.01
C VAL A 181 1.19 4.30 3.68
N GLY A 182 -0.13 4.28 3.47
CA GLY A 182 -0.91 3.08 3.13
C GLY A 182 -0.99 2.76 1.63
N SER A 183 -0.50 3.65 0.76
CA SER A 183 -0.58 3.53 -0.69
C SER A 183 0.05 2.23 -1.23
N ARG A 184 -0.47 1.74 -2.36
CA ARG A 184 0.07 0.54 -3.04
C ARG A 184 1.51 0.76 -3.44
N ARG A 185 1.84 1.97 -3.92
CA ARG A 185 3.20 2.40 -4.23
C ARG A 185 4.11 2.30 -3.00
N TYR A 186 3.72 2.84 -1.86
CA TYR A 186 4.57 2.79 -0.66
C TYR A 186 4.86 1.34 -0.25
N LYS A 187 3.82 0.49 -0.24
CA LYS A 187 3.94 -0.94 0.10
C LYS A 187 4.91 -1.71 -0.81
N ARG A 188 5.03 -1.34 -2.09
CA ARG A 188 6.00 -1.94 -3.01
C ARG A 188 7.45 -1.62 -2.66
N THR A 189 7.70 -0.48 -2.01
CA THR A 189 9.05 -0.01 -1.65
C THR A 189 9.52 -0.46 -0.26
N LEU A 190 8.71 -1.23 0.49
CA LEU A 190 9.03 -1.61 1.87
C LEU A 190 10.37 -2.35 1.98
N LYS A 191 10.63 -3.30 1.07
CA LYS A 191 11.88 -4.08 1.06
C LYS A 191 13.10 -3.20 0.77
N GLU A 192 12.97 -2.23 -0.14
CA GLU A 192 14.03 -1.26 -0.47
C GLU A 192 14.34 -0.34 0.71
N LYS A 193 13.36 -0.13 1.60
CA LYS A 193 13.48 0.66 2.83
C LYS A 193 13.87 -0.19 4.05
N SER A 194 14.27 -1.45 3.85
CA SER A 194 14.59 -2.42 4.90
C SER A 194 13.47 -2.63 5.93
N ILE A 195 12.21 -2.49 5.50
CA ILE A 195 11.04 -2.76 6.35
C ILE A 195 10.64 -4.23 6.15
N LEU A 196 10.74 -5.02 7.22
CA LEU A 196 10.41 -6.45 7.27
C LEU A 196 8.92 -6.68 7.50
N ASP A 197 8.32 -5.87 8.37
CA ASP A 197 6.89 -5.93 8.67
C ASP A 197 6.32 -4.52 8.81
N TYR A 198 5.04 -4.38 8.46
CA TYR A 198 4.39 -3.11 8.24
C TYR A 198 2.89 -3.19 8.55
N HIS A 199 2.44 -2.43 9.54
CA HIS A 199 1.04 -2.37 9.93
C HIS A 199 0.54 -0.92 10.02
N ILE A 200 -0.66 -0.68 9.48
CA ILE A 200 -1.38 0.58 9.64
C ILE A 200 -2.73 0.29 10.25
N GLN A 201 -3.09 1.06 11.27
CA GLN A 201 -4.42 1.07 11.84
C GLN A 201 -4.96 2.50 11.84
N ALA A 202 -5.95 2.77 10.99
CA ALA A 202 -6.64 4.06 11.01
C ALA A 202 -7.44 4.21 12.31
N VAL A 203 -7.30 5.35 12.98
CA VAL A 203 -8.09 5.69 14.18
C VAL A 203 -9.28 6.55 13.75
N ASN A 204 -9.01 7.58 12.95
CA ASN A 204 -10.00 8.47 12.38
C ASN A 204 -9.45 9.04 11.05
N GLN A 205 -10.00 10.15 10.55
CA GLN A 205 -9.58 10.72 9.27
C GLN A 205 -8.24 11.46 9.32
N HIS A 206 -7.78 11.83 10.52
CA HIS A 206 -6.58 12.64 10.74
C HIS A 206 -5.52 11.98 11.62
N THR A 207 -5.82 10.79 12.14
CA THR A 207 -4.93 10.02 13.02
C THR A 207 -4.90 8.54 12.63
N MET A 208 -3.70 7.97 12.60
CA MET A 208 -3.46 6.53 12.40
C MET A 208 -2.27 6.05 13.21
N TYR A 209 -2.26 4.77 13.55
CA TYR A 209 -1.06 4.08 14.01
C TYR A 209 -0.28 3.52 12.81
N TYR A 210 1.02 3.69 12.88
CA TYR A 210 2.00 3.26 11.89
C TYR A 210 3.09 2.46 12.61
N CYS A 211 3.13 1.15 12.37
CA CYS A 211 4.07 0.25 13.01
C CYS A 211 4.98 -0.42 11.97
N THR A 212 6.28 -0.48 12.27
CA THR A 212 7.27 -1.16 11.41
C THR A 212 8.20 -2.04 12.20
N ILE A 213 8.65 -3.13 11.57
CA ILE A 213 9.87 -3.83 11.95
C ILE A 213 10.91 -3.52 10.88
N ARG A 214 12.05 -2.95 11.26
CA ARG A 214 13.12 -2.57 10.35
C ARG A 214 14.36 -3.41 10.58
N ASP A 215 14.92 -3.91 9.48
CA ASP A 215 16.26 -4.48 9.46
C ASP A 215 17.29 -3.36 9.34
N LEU A 216 18.26 -3.33 10.25
CA LEU A 216 19.35 -2.36 10.25
C LEU A 216 20.68 -2.98 9.78
N GLY A 217 20.66 -4.23 9.29
CA GLY A 217 21.82 -4.94 8.76
C GLY A 217 22.46 -5.93 9.73
N LYS A 218 23.54 -6.57 9.26
CA LYS A 218 24.08 -7.86 9.77
C LYS A 218 24.59 -7.91 11.22
N LEU A 219 24.50 -6.84 12.00
CA LEU A 219 24.99 -6.81 13.39
C LEU A 219 23.98 -6.26 14.39
N LEU A 220 22.81 -5.80 13.92
CA LEU A 220 21.80 -5.20 14.76
C LEU A 220 20.54 -6.05 14.74
N ALA A 221 19.96 -6.25 15.91
CA ALA A 221 18.63 -6.85 15.99
C ALA A 221 17.62 -5.91 15.28
N PRO A 222 16.64 -6.47 14.54
CA PRO A 222 15.57 -5.67 13.97
C PRO A 222 14.92 -4.75 15.01
N ARG A 223 14.55 -3.54 14.58
CA ARG A 223 13.94 -2.53 15.45
C ARG A 223 12.46 -2.42 15.19
N GLU A 224 11.68 -2.49 16.26
CA GLU A 224 10.28 -2.12 16.24
C GLU A 224 10.16 -0.60 16.35
N GLY A 225 9.41 0.01 15.43
CA GLY A 225 8.97 1.39 15.52
C GLY A 225 7.45 1.43 15.59
N LYS A 226 6.91 2.18 16.57
CA LYS A 226 5.48 2.42 16.74
C LYS A 226 5.26 3.93 16.76
N SER A 227 4.56 4.42 15.76
CA SER A 227 4.26 5.84 15.56
C SER A 227 2.76 6.07 15.59
N LYS A 228 2.33 7.17 16.21
CA LYS A 228 0.97 7.68 16.10
C LYS A 228 1.04 8.93 15.25
N VAL A 229 0.59 8.80 14.00
CA VAL A 229 0.68 9.88 13.03
C VAL A 229 -0.59 10.69 13.08
N THR A 230 -0.48 12.00 13.30
CA THR A 230 -1.60 12.93 13.35
C THR A 230 -1.33 14.12 12.45
N TRP A 231 -2.27 14.49 11.57
CA TRP A 231 -2.19 15.74 10.82
C TRP A 231 -3.18 16.79 11.34
N LYS A 232 -2.76 18.06 11.31
CA LYS A 232 -3.58 19.20 11.68
C LYS A 232 -3.39 20.35 10.70
N LYS A 233 -4.50 20.87 10.18
CA LYS A 233 -4.52 22.12 9.41
C LYS A 233 -4.56 23.31 10.35
N GLU A 234 -3.85 24.35 9.96
CA GLU A 234 -3.55 25.52 10.78
C GLU A 234 -3.96 26.81 10.08
N GLU A 235 -3.99 27.91 10.85
CA GLU A 235 -4.21 29.24 10.29
C GLU A 235 -3.15 29.57 9.22
N GLY A 236 -3.58 30.29 8.19
CA GLY A 236 -2.73 30.61 7.05
C GLY A 236 -2.47 29.44 6.09
N GLY A 237 -3.23 28.34 6.19
CA GLY A 237 -3.17 27.22 5.24
C GLY A 237 -2.00 26.26 5.44
N LYS A 238 -1.28 26.36 6.56
CA LYS A 238 -0.23 25.41 6.92
C LYS A 238 -0.85 24.09 7.35
N VAL A 239 -0.14 23.00 7.09
CA VAL A 239 -0.50 21.67 7.60
C VAL A 239 0.71 21.10 8.33
N VAL A 240 0.49 20.64 9.55
CA VAL A 240 1.50 19.99 10.38
C VAL A 240 1.15 18.51 10.48
N ILE A 241 2.16 17.65 10.34
CA ILE A 241 2.04 16.21 10.54
C ILE A 241 3.02 15.84 11.65
N ASP A 242 2.49 15.35 12.75
CA ASP A 242 3.22 14.73 13.85
C ASP A 242 3.30 13.22 13.58
N VAL A 243 4.46 12.59 13.79
CA VAL A 243 4.79 11.20 13.41
C VAL A 243 5.44 10.46 14.57
#